data_AF-A0A2T3HWJ7-F1
#
_entry.id   AF-A0A2T3HWJ7-F1
#
_cell.length_a   1.000
_cell.length_b   1.000
_cell.length_c   1.000
_cell.angle_alpha   90.00
_cell.angle_beta   90.00
_cell.angle_gamma   90.00
#
_symmetry.space_group_name_H-M   'P 1'
#
loop_
_entity.id
_entity.type
_entity.pdbx_description
1 polymer ?
#
loop_
_entity_poly.entity_id
_entity_poly.type
_entity_poly.pdbx_seq_one_letter_code
_entity_poly.pdbx_strand_id
1 'polypeptide(L)'
;MSYQYDLSDFKRYLNDKNPKYRVDGLIFWQNRIPLPIDLFNKIFNESNHIVTDYVYQLAASAVVFSNRELFESTFEVSVTDLPKGDLKKKHVALLNWLNEQLPERSEITRMAYEVADTLGLDSFTFSIEKVAEALQHQGKKYARIFMPESVKAQYALIPDCDGVGVDNTDMFGNIIADRYNIYRSGFSDALAIIFNALLEFRIHCSGRGEHLSSYRIVVPLIEDIDIRLAKTSDGSLWEPGYEDDHYITLNNEHPLMRNLSEEQSKPLAECLFFMGEFENSQFSDTNKKLIENLRQEISRSLWIKHD
;
A
#
# COMPACT_ATOMS: atom_id res chain seq x y z
N MET A 1 26.19 -5.68 0.37
CA MET A 1 26.13 -5.04 -0.96
C MET A 1 24.87 -4.19 -0.97
N SER A 2 24.93 -2.97 -1.49
CA SER A 2 23.71 -2.19 -1.73
C SER A 2 23.10 -2.72 -3.03
N TYR A 3 21.87 -3.22 -2.98
CA TYR A 3 21.10 -3.56 -4.18
C TYR A 3 20.24 -2.37 -4.58
N GLN A 4 20.00 -2.21 -5.87
CA GLN A 4 18.98 -1.32 -6.43
C GLN A 4 17.72 -2.11 -6.75
N TYR A 5 16.56 -1.48 -6.69
CA TYR A 5 15.30 -2.13 -7.05
C TYR A 5 15.16 -2.26 -8.58
N ASP A 6 15.91 -3.20 -9.15
CA ASP A 6 15.82 -3.57 -10.56
C ASP A 6 15.93 -5.09 -10.76
N LEU A 7 15.62 -5.53 -11.98
CA LEU A 7 15.57 -6.95 -12.32
C LEU A 7 16.94 -7.65 -12.25
N SER A 8 18.02 -6.93 -12.57
CA SER A 8 19.37 -7.48 -12.56
C SER A 8 19.84 -7.70 -11.12
N ASP A 9 19.63 -6.72 -10.27
CA ASP A 9 19.94 -6.81 -8.85
C ASP A 9 19.01 -7.77 -8.12
N PHE A 10 17.76 -7.95 -8.56
CA PHE A 10 16.91 -9.01 -8.03
C PHE A 10 17.45 -10.41 -8.34
N LYS A 11 17.92 -10.65 -9.58
CA LYS A 11 18.56 -11.93 -9.95
C LYS A 11 19.84 -12.17 -9.14
N ARG A 12 20.64 -11.12 -8.97
CA ARG A 12 21.85 -11.15 -8.15
C ARG A 12 21.53 -11.46 -6.69
N TYR A 13 20.55 -10.76 -6.11
CA TYR A 13 20.07 -10.97 -4.75
C TYR A 13 19.64 -12.42 -4.51
N LEU A 14 18.91 -13.01 -5.47
CA LEU A 14 18.53 -14.42 -5.41
C LEU A 14 19.75 -15.35 -5.46
N ASN A 15 20.71 -15.10 -6.36
CA ASN A 15 21.94 -15.90 -6.46
C ASN A 15 22.81 -15.80 -5.19
N ASP A 16 22.94 -14.59 -4.63
CA ASP A 16 23.69 -14.33 -3.41
C ASP A 16 23.03 -15.00 -2.19
N LYS A 17 21.69 -15.07 -2.13
CA LYS A 17 20.95 -15.84 -1.13
C LYS A 17 21.14 -17.35 -1.29
N ASN A 18 21.13 -17.84 -2.52
CA ASN A 18 21.31 -19.25 -2.81
C ASN A 18 21.93 -19.42 -4.21
N PRO A 19 23.19 -19.88 -4.33
CA PRO A 19 23.87 -20.03 -5.62
C PRO A 19 23.18 -20.97 -6.60
N LYS A 20 22.23 -21.80 -6.11
CA LYS A 20 21.40 -22.64 -6.98
C LYS A 20 20.36 -21.84 -7.76
N TYR A 21 20.08 -20.60 -7.36
CA TYR A 21 19.27 -19.63 -8.12
C TYR A 21 20.14 -18.97 -9.17
N ARG A 22 19.97 -19.36 -10.43
CA ARG A 22 20.88 -18.94 -11.51
C ARG A 22 20.14 -18.83 -12.83
N VAL A 23 20.71 -18.05 -13.75
CA VAL A 23 20.22 -17.90 -15.12
C VAL A 23 21.14 -18.69 -16.05
N ASP A 24 20.59 -19.66 -16.75
CA ASP A 24 21.29 -20.44 -17.78
C ASP A 24 20.55 -20.24 -19.12
N GLY A 25 21.03 -19.30 -19.95
CA GLY A 25 20.37 -18.94 -21.21
C GLY A 25 18.97 -18.37 -21.00
N LEU A 26 17.95 -19.04 -21.53
CA LEU A 26 16.53 -18.63 -21.42
C LEU A 26 15.80 -19.23 -20.21
N ILE A 27 16.54 -19.85 -19.28
CA ILE A 27 15.97 -20.54 -18.13
C ILE A 27 16.48 -19.89 -16.84
N PHE A 28 15.55 -19.51 -15.96
CA PHE A 28 15.84 -19.24 -14.56
C PHE A 28 15.68 -20.53 -13.76
N TRP A 29 16.73 -20.96 -13.07
CA TRP A 29 16.68 -22.14 -12.21
C TRP A 29 16.37 -21.74 -10.78
N GLN A 30 15.23 -22.19 -10.25
CA GLN A 30 14.96 -22.18 -8.81
C GLN A 30 15.38 -23.55 -8.26
N ASN A 31 16.65 -23.71 -7.88
CA ASN A 31 17.23 -25.00 -7.49
C ASN A 31 17.11 -26.06 -8.61
N ARG A 32 16.11 -26.96 -8.53
CA ARG A 32 15.85 -28.02 -9.52
C ARG A 32 14.68 -27.69 -10.44
N ILE A 33 13.94 -26.61 -10.19
CA ILE A 33 12.74 -26.25 -10.93
C ILE A 33 13.12 -25.22 -12.00
N PRO A 34 13.05 -25.56 -13.30
CA PRO A 34 13.32 -24.61 -14.38
C PRO A 34 12.11 -23.73 -14.63
N LEU A 35 12.32 -22.42 -14.74
CA LEU A 35 11.30 -21.45 -15.11
C LEU A 35 11.73 -20.70 -16.37
N PRO A 36 10.81 -20.43 -17.32
CA PRO A 36 11.10 -19.54 -18.43
C PRO A 36 11.57 -18.18 -17.92
N ILE A 37 12.69 -17.67 -18.44
CA ILE A 37 13.24 -16.38 -17.98
C ILE A 37 12.23 -15.24 -18.21
N ASP A 38 11.43 -15.32 -19.26
CA ASP A 38 10.41 -14.31 -19.57
C ASP A 38 9.30 -14.28 -18.52
N LEU A 39 8.92 -15.43 -17.98
CA LEU A 39 7.96 -15.51 -16.88
C LEU A 39 8.54 -14.89 -15.60
N PHE A 40 9.79 -15.21 -15.28
CA PHE A 40 10.49 -14.62 -14.14
C PHE A 40 10.54 -13.08 -14.26
N ASN A 41 10.97 -12.59 -15.42
CA ASN A 41 11.05 -11.15 -15.70
C ASN A 41 9.67 -10.50 -15.61
N LYS A 42 8.63 -11.16 -16.13
CA LYS A 42 7.25 -10.67 -16.08
C LYS A 42 6.74 -10.53 -14.65
N ILE A 43 7.00 -11.51 -13.78
CA ILE A 43 6.65 -11.43 -12.35
C ILE A 43 7.29 -10.22 -11.68
N PHE A 44 8.56 -9.94 -11.99
CA PHE A 44 9.24 -8.75 -11.47
C PHE A 44 8.65 -7.46 -12.03
N ASN A 45 8.45 -7.39 -13.36
CA ASN A 45 7.98 -6.18 -14.03
C ASN A 45 6.53 -5.81 -13.62
N GLU A 46 5.68 -6.81 -13.40
CA GLU A 46 4.29 -6.62 -12.97
C GLU A 46 4.12 -6.72 -11.45
N SER A 47 5.22 -6.69 -10.71
CA SER A 47 5.25 -6.93 -9.26
C SER A 47 4.30 -6.01 -8.48
N ASN A 48 4.07 -4.76 -8.91
CA ASN A 48 3.11 -3.88 -8.26
C ASN A 48 1.69 -4.50 -8.20
N HIS A 49 1.22 -5.13 -9.26
CA HIS A 49 -0.10 -5.77 -9.27
C HIS A 49 -0.14 -7.00 -8.37
N ILE A 50 0.91 -7.82 -8.43
CA ILE A 50 1.02 -9.06 -7.67
C ILE A 50 1.12 -8.76 -6.17
N VAL A 51 1.88 -7.73 -5.80
CA VAL A 51 2.04 -7.28 -4.41
C VAL A 51 0.77 -6.60 -3.90
N THR A 52 0.06 -5.85 -4.75
CA THR A 52 -1.28 -5.34 -4.39
C THR A 52 -2.25 -6.47 -4.07
N ASP A 53 -2.29 -7.54 -4.88
CA ASP A 53 -3.11 -8.73 -4.57
C ASP A 53 -2.72 -9.32 -3.21
N TYR A 54 -1.43 -9.36 -2.88
CA TYR A 54 -0.94 -9.84 -1.59
C TYR A 54 -1.43 -8.99 -0.40
N VAL A 55 -1.41 -7.66 -0.51
CA VAL A 55 -1.98 -6.78 0.51
C VAL A 55 -3.47 -7.08 0.72
N TYR A 56 -4.22 -7.34 -0.35
CA TYR A 56 -5.63 -7.73 -0.25
C TYR A 56 -5.84 -9.11 0.38
N GLN A 57 -4.96 -10.08 0.13
CA GLN A 57 -5.01 -11.38 0.82
C GLN A 57 -4.78 -11.22 2.33
N LEU A 58 -3.88 -10.33 2.74
CA LEU A 58 -3.67 -10.01 4.16
C LEU A 58 -4.90 -9.37 4.77
N ALA A 59 -5.45 -8.32 4.14
CA ALA A 59 -6.67 -7.66 4.63
C ALA A 59 -7.85 -8.63 4.73
N ALA A 60 -8.04 -9.48 3.72
CA ALA A 60 -9.05 -10.52 3.69
C ALA A 60 -8.89 -11.54 4.82
N SER A 61 -7.67 -11.99 5.08
CA SER A 61 -7.40 -12.89 6.20
C SER A 61 -7.64 -12.22 7.56
N ALA A 62 -7.22 -10.96 7.70
CA ALA A 62 -7.36 -10.22 8.96
C ALA A 62 -8.84 -10.01 9.32
N VAL A 63 -9.67 -9.59 8.36
CA VAL A 63 -11.10 -9.31 8.62
C VAL A 63 -11.89 -10.56 9.00
N VAL A 64 -11.65 -11.69 8.30
CA VAL A 64 -12.42 -12.91 8.58
C VAL A 64 -11.94 -13.62 9.84
N PHE A 65 -10.64 -13.60 10.15
CA PHE A 65 -10.14 -14.24 11.36
C PHE A 65 -10.48 -13.44 12.62
N SER A 66 -10.32 -12.11 12.61
CA SER A 66 -10.72 -11.25 13.73
C SER A 66 -12.23 -11.29 14.01
N ASN A 67 -13.04 -11.63 13.01
CA ASN A 67 -14.49 -11.78 13.13
C ASN A 67 -14.96 -13.23 12.94
N ARG A 68 -14.16 -14.20 13.42
CA ARG A 68 -14.36 -15.64 13.16
C ARG A 68 -15.80 -16.11 13.39
N GLU A 69 -16.31 -15.94 14.61
CA GLU A 69 -17.63 -16.49 14.99
C GLU A 69 -18.76 -15.89 14.14
N LEU A 70 -18.69 -14.59 13.89
CA LEU A 70 -19.66 -13.88 13.06
C LEU A 70 -19.58 -14.33 11.59
N PHE A 71 -18.36 -14.49 11.06
CA PHE A 71 -18.16 -14.94 9.68
C PHE A 71 -18.67 -16.38 9.48
N GLU A 72 -18.28 -17.29 10.37
CA GLU A 72 -18.65 -18.71 10.26
C GLU A 72 -20.15 -18.90 10.41
N SER A 73 -20.82 -18.17 11.32
CA SER A 73 -22.28 -18.22 11.46
C SER A 73 -23.03 -17.62 10.26
N THR A 74 -22.49 -16.56 9.64
CA THR A 74 -23.15 -15.89 8.49
C THR A 74 -23.00 -16.70 7.19
N PHE A 75 -21.80 -17.22 6.94
CA PHE A 75 -21.48 -17.85 5.65
C PHE A 75 -21.48 -19.37 5.68
N GLU A 76 -21.52 -20.00 6.86
CA GLU A 76 -21.42 -21.46 7.06
C GLU A 76 -20.12 -22.02 6.46
N VAL A 77 -19.06 -21.22 6.50
CA VAL A 77 -17.73 -21.56 5.98
C VAL A 77 -16.72 -21.27 7.07
N SER A 78 -15.92 -22.26 7.44
CA SER A 78 -14.87 -22.06 8.43
C SER A 78 -13.79 -21.10 7.92
N VAL A 79 -13.28 -20.23 8.79
CA VAL A 79 -12.21 -19.29 8.40
C VAL A 79 -10.91 -20.01 8.04
N THR A 80 -10.65 -21.19 8.61
CA THR A 80 -9.48 -22.02 8.28
C THR A 80 -9.56 -22.64 6.89
N ASP A 81 -10.78 -22.75 6.35
CA ASP A 81 -11.03 -23.19 4.97
C ASP A 81 -10.86 -22.07 3.95
N LEU A 82 -10.58 -20.83 4.38
CA LEU A 82 -10.43 -19.72 3.45
C LEU A 82 -9.01 -19.68 2.87
N PRO A 83 -8.88 -19.30 1.59
CA PRO A 83 -9.92 -18.82 0.68
C PRO A 83 -10.80 -19.95 0.10
N LYS A 84 -12.04 -19.63 -0.29
CA LYS A 84 -13.01 -20.62 -0.78
C LYS A 84 -13.89 -20.06 -1.89
N GLY A 85 -13.80 -20.68 -3.06
CA GLY A 85 -14.56 -20.27 -4.25
C GLY A 85 -16.09 -20.33 -4.12
N ASP A 86 -16.60 -21.09 -3.15
CA ASP A 86 -18.05 -21.15 -2.89
C ASP A 86 -18.63 -19.81 -2.45
N LEU A 87 -17.81 -18.92 -1.87
CA LEU A 87 -18.21 -17.56 -1.50
C LEU A 87 -18.67 -16.73 -2.71
N LYS A 88 -18.29 -17.09 -3.94
CA LYS A 88 -18.81 -16.45 -5.15
C LYS A 88 -20.33 -16.54 -5.25
N LYS A 89 -20.94 -17.62 -4.74
CA LYS A 89 -22.41 -17.79 -4.72
C LYS A 89 -23.10 -16.83 -3.74
N LYS A 90 -22.37 -16.35 -2.73
CA LYS A 90 -22.83 -15.42 -1.69
C LYS A 90 -22.18 -14.04 -1.84
N HIS A 91 -21.76 -13.65 -3.05
CA HIS A 91 -20.95 -12.44 -3.28
C HIS A 91 -21.58 -11.15 -2.75
N VAL A 92 -22.88 -10.92 -3.00
CA VAL A 92 -23.58 -9.70 -2.52
C VAL A 92 -23.63 -9.66 -0.98
N ALA A 93 -23.94 -10.80 -0.35
CA ALA A 93 -23.94 -10.90 1.11
C ALA A 93 -22.53 -10.69 1.69
N LEU A 94 -21.49 -11.18 1.00
CA LEU A 94 -20.10 -10.96 1.38
C LEU A 94 -19.71 -9.48 1.31
N LEU A 95 -20.10 -8.77 0.24
CA LEU A 95 -19.83 -7.34 0.13
C LEU A 95 -20.53 -6.55 1.24
N ASN A 96 -21.80 -6.83 1.52
CA ASN A 96 -22.52 -6.15 2.59
C ASN A 96 -21.84 -6.41 3.95
N TRP A 97 -21.50 -7.66 4.24
CA TRP A 97 -20.79 -8.02 5.46
C TRP A 97 -19.43 -7.31 5.56
N LEU A 98 -18.66 -7.26 4.47
CA LEU A 98 -17.37 -6.55 4.47
C LEU A 98 -17.53 -5.05 4.65
N ASN A 99 -18.57 -4.42 4.09
CA ASN A 99 -18.85 -3.00 4.34
C ASN A 99 -19.18 -2.71 5.81
N GLU A 100 -19.83 -3.65 6.49
CA GLU A 100 -20.10 -3.54 7.93
C GLU A 100 -18.85 -3.78 8.78
N GLN A 101 -18.00 -4.75 8.40
CA GLN A 101 -16.82 -5.14 9.17
C GLN A 101 -15.55 -4.32 8.84
N LEU A 102 -15.54 -3.57 7.73
CA LEU A 102 -14.45 -2.69 7.31
C LEU A 102 -14.96 -1.25 7.16
N PRO A 103 -15.40 -0.60 8.26
CA PRO A 103 -15.80 0.80 8.21
C PRO A 103 -14.62 1.68 7.80
N GLU A 104 -14.93 2.90 7.34
CA GLU A 104 -13.90 3.91 7.06
C GLU A 104 -12.98 4.07 8.28
N ARG A 105 -11.66 3.92 8.07
CA ARG A 105 -10.60 3.96 9.10
C ARG A 105 -10.53 2.75 10.03
N SER A 106 -10.98 1.57 9.61
CA SER A 106 -10.71 0.32 10.34
C SER A 106 -9.21 0.07 10.53
N GLU A 107 -8.83 -0.61 11.62
CA GLU A 107 -7.43 -0.97 11.88
C GLU A 107 -6.85 -1.88 10.78
N ILE A 108 -7.69 -2.69 10.15
CA ILE A 108 -7.32 -3.55 9.02
C ILE A 108 -7.02 -2.72 7.77
N THR A 109 -7.84 -1.69 7.50
CA THR A 109 -7.57 -0.75 6.40
C THR A 109 -6.25 -0.02 6.64
N ARG A 110 -5.99 0.45 7.86
CA ARG A 110 -4.70 1.05 8.23
C ARG A 110 -3.55 0.07 8.00
N MET A 111 -3.66 -1.16 8.51
CA MET A 111 -2.66 -2.21 8.31
C MET A 111 -2.37 -2.45 6.83
N ALA A 112 -3.40 -2.48 5.97
CA ALA A 112 -3.22 -2.64 4.53
C ALA A 112 -2.40 -1.50 3.91
N TYR A 113 -2.64 -0.24 4.31
CA TYR A 113 -1.85 0.91 3.86
C TYR A 113 -0.39 0.86 4.36
N GLU A 114 -0.16 0.53 5.63
CA GLU A 114 1.20 0.40 6.20
C GLU A 114 2.01 -0.70 5.51
N VAL A 115 1.37 -1.84 5.23
CA VAL A 115 2.00 -2.94 4.50
C VAL A 115 2.27 -2.54 3.05
N ALA A 116 1.33 -1.85 2.40
CA ALA A 116 1.53 -1.35 1.04
C ALA A 116 2.72 -0.37 0.95
N ASP A 117 2.85 0.56 1.90
CA ASP A 117 3.99 1.48 1.97
C ASP A 117 5.32 0.75 2.20
N THR A 118 5.34 -0.17 3.17
CA THR A 118 6.51 -1.01 3.48
C THR A 118 7.02 -1.77 2.24
N LEU A 119 6.08 -2.23 1.39
CA LEU A 119 6.37 -2.94 0.15
C LEU A 119 6.60 -2.03 -1.07
N GLY A 120 6.57 -0.71 -0.87
CA GLY A 120 6.84 0.30 -1.90
C GLY A 120 5.73 0.42 -2.95
N LEU A 121 4.45 0.37 -2.54
CA LEU A 121 3.31 0.62 -3.42
C LEU A 121 2.84 2.08 -3.31
N ASP A 122 3.32 2.94 -4.22
CA ASP A 122 3.03 4.40 -4.20
C ASP A 122 1.55 4.77 -4.41
N SER A 123 0.77 3.91 -5.05
CA SER A 123 -0.60 4.21 -5.50
C SER A 123 -1.62 3.19 -4.99
N PHE A 124 -1.35 2.57 -3.85
CA PHE A 124 -2.30 1.64 -3.25
C PHE A 124 -3.55 2.39 -2.77
N THR A 125 -4.71 1.95 -3.26
CA THR A 125 -6.03 2.40 -2.81
C THR A 125 -6.79 1.19 -2.34
N PHE A 126 -7.29 1.22 -1.10
CA PHE A 126 -8.07 0.13 -0.53
C PHE A 126 -9.45 0.01 -1.19
N SER A 127 -9.89 -1.21 -1.49
CA SER A 127 -11.20 -1.52 -2.06
C SER A 127 -11.78 -2.78 -1.41
N ILE A 128 -13.05 -2.69 -1.00
CA ILE A 128 -13.78 -3.81 -0.40
C ILE A 128 -14.05 -4.90 -1.44
N GLU A 129 -14.29 -4.52 -2.69
CA GLU A 129 -14.46 -5.46 -3.80
C GLU A 129 -13.23 -6.33 -3.96
N LYS A 130 -12.03 -5.75 -3.84
CA LYS A 130 -10.77 -6.49 -3.92
C LYS A 130 -10.54 -7.42 -2.72
N VAL A 131 -10.98 -7.03 -1.53
CA VAL A 131 -11.01 -7.94 -0.36
C VAL A 131 -11.97 -9.11 -0.60
N ALA A 132 -13.15 -8.86 -1.17
CA ALA A 132 -14.12 -9.91 -1.51
C ALA A 132 -13.57 -10.87 -2.57
N GLU A 133 -12.93 -10.34 -3.63
CA GLU A 133 -12.24 -11.15 -4.65
C GLU A 133 -11.16 -12.03 -4.02
N ALA A 134 -10.37 -11.48 -3.09
CA ALA A 134 -9.35 -12.22 -2.36
C ALA A 134 -9.94 -13.38 -1.54
N LEU A 135 -11.10 -13.22 -0.89
CA LEU A 135 -11.76 -14.33 -0.18
C LEU A 135 -12.29 -15.43 -1.11
N GLN A 136 -12.64 -15.06 -2.35
CA GLN A 136 -13.33 -15.91 -3.32
C GLN A 136 -12.40 -16.72 -4.23
N HIS A 137 -11.08 -16.53 -4.16
CA HIS A 137 -10.18 -17.35 -4.97
C HIS A 137 -10.14 -18.81 -4.51
N GLN A 138 -9.76 -19.71 -5.41
CA GLN A 138 -9.55 -21.12 -5.09
C GLN A 138 -8.07 -21.39 -4.98
N GLY A 139 -7.62 -21.77 -3.79
CA GLY A 139 -6.21 -22.02 -3.55
C GLY A 139 -5.89 -22.64 -2.20
N LYS A 140 -4.63 -22.48 -1.82
CA LYS A 140 -4.08 -22.89 -0.53
C LYS A 140 -4.56 -21.92 0.55
N LYS A 141 -4.64 -22.40 1.80
CA LYS A 141 -5.26 -21.69 2.92
C LYS A 141 -4.40 -20.56 3.48
N TYR A 142 -5.03 -19.61 4.17
CA TYR A 142 -4.33 -18.48 4.79
C TYR A 142 -3.31 -18.89 5.86
N ALA A 143 -3.43 -20.11 6.43
CA ALA A 143 -2.37 -20.68 7.28
C ALA A 143 -0.99 -20.73 6.60
N ARG A 144 -0.95 -20.74 5.26
CA ARG A 144 0.27 -20.85 4.44
C ARG A 144 0.75 -19.53 3.84
N ILE A 145 0.09 -18.41 4.12
CA ILE A 145 0.55 -17.11 3.61
C ILE A 145 1.91 -16.79 4.24
N PHE A 146 2.88 -16.40 3.43
CA PHE A 146 4.18 -15.99 3.92
C PHE A 146 4.14 -14.51 4.29
N MET A 147 4.62 -14.15 5.48
CA MET A 147 4.74 -12.76 5.92
C MET A 147 6.20 -12.43 6.27
N PRO A 148 6.85 -11.50 5.54
CA PRO A 148 8.12 -10.91 5.98
C PRO A 148 7.99 -10.28 7.37
N GLU A 149 9.09 -10.16 8.12
CA GLU A 149 9.09 -9.70 9.51
C GLU A 149 8.39 -8.35 9.71
N SER A 150 8.67 -7.35 8.86
CA SER A 150 8.02 -6.04 8.92
C SER A 150 6.51 -6.11 8.68
N VAL A 151 6.09 -6.93 7.73
CA VAL A 151 4.66 -7.16 7.44
C VAL A 151 3.98 -7.89 8.59
N LYS A 152 4.66 -8.89 9.17
CA LYS A 152 4.17 -9.65 10.32
C LYS A 152 3.98 -8.77 11.55
N ALA A 153 4.87 -7.80 11.77
CA ALA A 153 4.75 -6.83 12.85
C ALA A 153 3.47 -5.98 12.72
N GLN A 154 3.15 -5.50 11.52
CA GLN A 154 1.90 -4.76 11.25
C GLN A 154 0.66 -5.66 11.38
N TYR A 155 0.75 -6.90 10.89
CA TYR A 155 -0.35 -7.85 10.96
C TYR A 155 -0.69 -8.25 12.39
N ALA A 156 0.33 -8.41 13.25
CA ALA A 156 0.16 -8.80 14.66
C ALA A 156 -0.58 -7.75 15.52
N LEU A 157 -0.78 -6.53 15.00
CA LEU A 157 -1.60 -5.51 15.66
C LEU A 157 -3.10 -5.84 15.59
N ILE A 158 -3.52 -6.73 14.70
CA ILE A 158 -4.92 -7.15 14.59
C ILE A 158 -5.16 -8.33 15.54
N PRO A 159 -6.09 -8.20 16.51
CA PRO A 159 -6.37 -9.27 17.47
C PRO A 159 -7.06 -10.47 16.83
N ASP A 160 -6.98 -11.62 17.50
CA ASP A 160 -7.72 -12.85 17.18
C ASP A 160 -7.46 -13.42 15.76
N CYS A 161 -6.31 -13.09 15.17
CA CYS A 161 -5.86 -13.63 13.89
C CYS A 161 -5.04 -14.94 14.00
N ASP A 162 -5.19 -15.68 15.09
CA ASP A 162 -4.50 -16.96 15.30
C ASP A 162 -4.83 -17.96 14.18
N GLY A 163 -3.79 -18.51 13.56
CA GLY A 163 -3.92 -19.49 12.49
C GLY A 163 -3.61 -18.97 11.08
N VAL A 164 -3.34 -17.67 10.92
CA VAL A 164 -2.86 -17.09 9.66
C VAL A 164 -1.33 -17.09 9.62
N GLY A 165 -0.75 -17.52 8.49
CA GLY A 165 0.71 -17.51 8.30
C GLY A 165 1.50 -18.36 9.31
N VAL A 166 0.94 -19.49 9.73
CA VAL A 166 1.60 -20.46 10.63
C VAL A 166 2.66 -21.27 9.87
N ASP A 167 2.32 -21.74 8.68
CA ASP A 167 3.19 -22.59 7.87
C ASP A 167 4.20 -21.76 7.04
N ASN A 168 3.85 -20.51 6.70
CA ASN A 168 4.69 -19.58 5.91
C ASN A 168 5.26 -20.17 4.60
N THR A 169 4.46 -20.97 3.90
CA THR A 169 4.93 -21.72 2.72
C THR A 169 4.57 -21.03 1.40
N ASP A 170 3.47 -21.45 0.79
CA ASP A 170 3.34 -21.56 -0.67
C ASP A 170 1.97 -21.09 -1.16
N MET A 171 1.23 -20.35 -0.33
CA MET A 171 -0.13 -19.92 -0.63
C MET A 171 -0.21 -19.09 -1.91
N PHE A 172 0.70 -18.13 -2.05
CA PHE A 172 0.67 -17.13 -3.11
C PHE A 172 1.08 -17.67 -4.49
N GLY A 173 1.76 -18.81 -4.52
CA GLY A 173 2.15 -19.48 -5.77
C GLY A 173 0.97 -19.82 -6.67
N ASN A 174 -0.18 -20.18 -6.08
CA ASN A 174 -1.39 -20.44 -6.85
C ASN A 174 -1.99 -19.18 -7.46
N ILE A 175 -1.96 -18.05 -6.74
CA ILE A 175 -2.47 -16.76 -7.23
C ILE A 175 -1.66 -16.31 -8.45
N ILE A 176 -0.33 -16.45 -8.39
CA ILE A 176 0.55 -16.12 -9.52
C ILE A 176 0.31 -17.07 -10.69
N ALA A 177 0.18 -18.37 -10.43
CA ALA A 177 -0.12 -19.36 -11.46
C ALA A 177 -1.44 -19.04 -12.19
N ASP A 178 -2.49 -18.70 -11.44
CA ASP A 178 -3.80 -18.34 -12.00
C ASP A 178 -3.72 -17.05 -12.83
N ARG A 179 -3.03 -16.02 -12.33
CA ARG A 179 -2.84 -14.73 -13.02
C ARG A 179 -2.19 -14.91 -14.39
N TYR A 180 -1.23 -15.82 -14.51
CA TYR A 180 -0.51 -16.06 -15.76
C TYR A 180 -1.05 -17.26 -16.56
N ASN A 181 -2.15 -17.87 -16.12
CA ASN A 181 -2.74 -19.05 -16.73
C ASN A 181 -1.73 -20.21 -16.88
N ILE A 182 -0.97 -20.45 -15.81
CA ILE A 182 0.07 -21.48 -15.73
C ILE A 182 -0.45 -22.67 -14.94
N TYR A 183 -0.03 -23.86 -15.34
CA TYR A 183 -0.35 -25.08 -14.62
C TYR A 183 0.22 -25.05 -13.18
N ARG A 184 -0.66 -25.16 -12.18
CA ARG A 184 -0.29 -25.02 -10.76
C ARG A 184 0.68 -26.11 -10.27
N SER A 185 0.53 -27.34 -10.76
CA SER A 185 1.31 -28.49 -10.29
C SER A 185 2.76 -28.38 -10.76
N GLY A 186 3.70 -28.41 -9.80
CA GLY A 186 5.15 -28.33 -10.05
C GLY A 186 5.73 -26.92 -10.09
N PHE A 187 4.91 -25.89 -10.38
CA PHE A 187 5.37 -24.49 -10.46
C PHE A 187 4.93 -23.62 -9.29
N SER A 188 3.81 -23.93 -8.64
CA SER A 188 3.28 -23.13 -7.51
C SER A 188 4.33 -22.86 -6.43
N ASP A 189 5.10 -23.89 -6.06
CA ASP A 189 6.10 -23.75 -4.98
C ASP A 189 7.28 -22.87 -5.43
N ALA A 190 7.73 -23.01 -6.68
CA ALA A 190 8.80 -22.17 -7.22
C ALA A 190 8.35 -20.70 -7.34
N LEU A 191 7.12 -20.48 -7.80
CA LEU A 191 6.51 -19.15 -7.90
C LEU A 191 6.34 -18.51 -6.53
N ALA A 192 5.89 -19.27 -5.53
CA ALA A 192 5.80 -18.80 -4.16
C ALA A 192 7.17 -18.40 -3.60
N ILE A 193 8.21 -19.21 -3.82
CA ILE A 193 9.56 -18.88 -3.33
C ILE A 193 10.10 -17.62 -3.99
N ILE A 194 9.92 -17.46 -5.30
CA ILE A 194 10.33 -16.23 -6.01
C ILE A 194 9.56 -15.03 -5.48
N PHE A 195 8.26 -15.17 -5.25
CA PHE A 195 7.44 -14.09 -4.73
C PHE A 195 7.81 -13.70 -3.30
N ASN A 196 8.03 -14.67 -2.42
CA ASN A 196 8.47 -14.42 -1.05
C ASN A 196 9.81 -13.67 -1.05
N ALA A 197 10.74 -14.09 -1.90
CA ALA A 197 12.02 -13.39 -2.06
C ALA A 197 11.86 -12.00 -2.69
N LEU A 198 10.86 -11.79 -3.56
CA LEU A 198 10.52 -10.49 -4.11
C LEU A 198 9.98 -9.53 -3.04
N LEU A 199 9.14 -10.01 -2.11
CA LEU A 199 8.67 -9.21 -0.98
C LEU A 199 9.85 -8.75 -0.11
N GLU A 200 10.75 -9.68 0.24
CA GLU A 200 11.94 -9.36 1.02
C GLU A 200 12.89 -8.42 0.27
N PHE A 201 13.06 -8.61 -1.04
CA PHE A 201 13.87 -7.73 -1.88
C PHE A 201 13.29 -6.33 -1.96
N ARG A 202 11.96 -6.20 -2.09
CA ARG A 202 11.27 -4.92 -2.02
C ARG A 202 11.53 -4.22 -0.70
N ILE A 203 11.35 -4.89 0.43
CA ILE A 203 11.62 -4.32 1.76
C ILE A 203 13.09 -3.91 1.90
N HIS A 204 14.00 -4.74 1.40
CA HIS A 204 15.44 -4.45 1.44
C HIS A 204 15.81 -3.20 0.64
N CYS A 205 15.16 -2.99 -0.51
CA CYS A 205 15.45 -1.89 -1.42
C CYS A 205 14.56 -0.66 -1.21
N SER A 206 13.43 -0.79 -0.49
CA SER A 206 12.42 0.28 -0.42
C SER A 206 12.93 1.49 0.34
N GLY A 207 13.77 1.28 1.37
CA GLY A 207 14.10 2.35 2.33
C GLY A 207 12.86 2.93 3.02
N ARG A 208 11.72 2.22 2.93
CA ARG A 208 10.39 2.57 3.43
C ARG A 208 9.95 1.54 4.47
N GLY A 209 9.04 1.94 5.36
CA GLY A 209 8.67 1.16 6.55
C GLY A 209 9.21 1.72 7.89
N GLU A 210 10.08 2.74 7.87
CA GLU A 210 10.33 3.65 9.00
C GLU A 210 9.81 5.08 8.74
N HIS A 211 9.27 5.32 7.54
CA HIS A 211 9.14 6.65 6.95
C HIS A 211 7.87 6.88 6.14
N LEU A 212 6.69 6.61 6.72
CA LEU A 212 5.79 7.75 6.78
C LEU A 212 6.32 8.58 7.94
N SER A 213 7.09 9.63 7.63
CA SER A 213 7.13 10.78 8.52
C SER A 213 5.67 11.20 8.68
N SER A 214 5.04 10.69 9.73
CA SER A 214 3.80 11.23 10.23
C SER A 214 4.16 12.67 10.57
N TYR A 215 3.82 13.58 9.68
CA TYR A 215 3.68 14.97 10.05
C TYR A 215 2.51 14.99 11.03
N ARG A 216 2.83 14.76 12.30
CA ARG A 216 1.91 15.04 13.38
C ARG A 216 2.00 16.55 13.56
N ILE A 217 1.11 17.27 12.89
CA ILE A 217 0.85 18.68 13.17
C ILE A 217 0.22 18.69 14.57
N VAL A 218 1.08 18.74 15.59
CA VAL A 218 0.66 18.98 16.97
C VAL A 218 0.73 20.49 17.14
N VAL A 219 -0.36 21.15 16.79
CA VAL A 219 -0.49 22.58 17.00
C VAL A 219 -1.50 22.76 18.13
N PRO A 220 -1.23 23.61 19.13
CA PRO A 220 -2.31 24.12 19.96
C PRO A 220 -3.45 24.61 19.07
N LEU A 221 -4.70 24.44 19.49
CA LEU A 221 -5.84 25.09 18.82
C LEU A 221 -5.56 26.60 18.80
N ILE A 222 -5.08 27.12 17.68
CA ILE A 222 -5.01 28.55 17.42
C ILE A 222 -6.37 28.88 16.81
N GLU A 223 -7.21 29.54 17.60
CA GLU A 223 -8.59 29.85 17.18
C GLU A 223 -8.63 30.89 16.05
N ASP A 224 -7.51 31.57 15.75
CA ASP A 224 -7.40 32.65 14.78
C ASP A 224 -6.21 32.46 13.83
N ILE A 225 -6.37 31.63 12.80
CA ILE A 225 -5.42 31.57 11.66
C ILE A 225 -5.78 32.67 10.63
N ASP A 226 -4.79 33.50 10.25
CA ASP A 226 -4.99 34.55 9.24
C ASP A 226 -4.94 33.93 7.82
N ILE A 227 -6.11 33.76 7.23
CA ILE A 227 -6.31 33.26 5.87
C ILE A 227 -6.87 34.38 5.01
N ARG A 228 -6.14 34.71 3.94
CA ARG A 228 -6.53 35.75 2.98
C ARG A 228 -6.90 35.10 1.66
N LEU A 229 -8.06 35.43 1.11
CA LEU A 229 -8.46 34.97 -0.22
C LEU A 229 -8.02 36.00 -1.26
N ALA A 230 -6.98 35.66 -2.03
CA ALA A 230 -6.49 36.51 -3.12
C ALA A 230 -5.73 35.68 -4.15
N LYS A 231 -5.37 36.30 -5.27
CA LYS A 231 -4.52 35.66 -6.27
C LYS A 231 -3.08 35.56 -5.74
N THR A 232 -2.53 34.36 -5.72
CA THR A 232 -1.12 34.10 -5.38
C THR A 232 -0.19 34.55 -6.50
N SER A 233 1.03 34.97 -6.16
CA SER A 233 2.01 35.53 -7.09
C SER A 233 2.53 34.50 -8.12
N ASP A 234 2.70 33.24 -7.71
CA ASP A 234 3.24 32.15 -8.54
C ASP A 234 2.15 31.22 -9.10
N GLY A 235 0.87 31.53 -8.84
CA GLY A 235 -0.28 30.73 -9.27
C GLY A 235 -0.54 29.45 -8.46
N SER A 236 0.19 29.22 -7.37
CA SER A 236 -0.03 28.07 -6.48
C SER A 236 -1.41 28.09 -5.80
N LEU A 237 -1.79 27.01 -5.14
CA LEU A 237 -3.00 26.95 -4.33
C LEU A 237 -2.90 27.86 -3.10
N TRP A 238 -1.73 27.91 -2.48
CA TRP A 238 -1.44 28.82 -1.38
C TRP A 238 -0.06 29.45 -1.52
N GLU A 239 0.09 30.59 -0.84
CA GLU A 239 1.34 31.33 -0.71
C GLU A 239 1.44 31.89 0.71
N PRO A 240 2.51 31.61 1.45
CA PRO A 240 2.67 32.16 2.78
C PRO A 240 3.16 33.62 2.73
N GLY A 241 2.73 34.44 3.69
CA GLY A 241 3.14 35.83 3.83
C GLY A 241 3.47 36.21 5.27
N TYR A 242 4.33 37.22 5.45
CA TYR A 242 5.01 37.51 6.73
C TYR A 242 5.14 39.00 7.03
N GLU A 243 4.25 39.85 6.51
CA GLU A 243 4.39 41.31 6.62
C GLU A 243 4.33 41.81 8.08
N ASP A 244 3.37 41.31 8.87
CA ASP A 244 3.19 41.66 10.30
C ASP A 244 3.16 40.39 11.17
N ASP A 245 2.23 39.48 10.88
CA ASP A 245 2.15 38.11 11.42
C ASP A 245 2.15 37.10 10.27
N HIS A 246 2.40 35.82 10.56
CA HIS A 246 2.27 34.77 9.55
C HIS A 246 0.82 34.64 9.09
N TYR A 247 0.62 34.72 7.77
CA TYR A 247 -0.66 34.48 7.12
C TYR A 247 -0.47 33.60 5.89
N ILE A 248 -1.56 33.03 5.40
CA ILE A 248 -1.58 32.40 4.08
C ILE A 248 -2.52 33.12 3.14
N THR A 249 -2.09 33.28 1.89
CA THR A 249 -2.96 33.63 0.78
C THR A 249 -3.44 32.35 0.12
N LEU A 250 -4.75 32.09 0.12
CA LEU A 250 -5.35 31.02 -0.65
C LEU A 250 -5.86 31.55 -1.99
N ASN A 251 -5.46 30.87 -3.06
CA ASN A 251 -5.79 31.24 -4.41
C ASN A 251 -7.27 30.97 -4.73
N ASN A 252 -8.07 32.03 -4.73
CA ASN A 252 -9.49 31.97 -5.03
C ASN A 252 -9.80 31.60 -6.50
N GLU A 253 -8.83 31.66 -7.41
CA GLU A 253 -8.98 31.23 -8.81
C GLU A 253 -8.70 29.73 -8.99
N HIS A 254 -8.08 29.06 -8.01
CA HIS A 254 -7.65 27.66 -8.10
C HIS A 254 -8.87 26.70 -8.20
N PRO A 255 -8.91 25.74 -9.15
CA PRO A 255 -10.07 24.87 -9.37
C PRO A 255 -10.53 24.09 -8.13
N LEU A 256 -9.58 23.65 -7.29
CA LEU A 256 -9.86 23.02 -6.00
C LEU A 256 -10.79 23.85 -5.10
N MET A 257 -10.59 25.17 -5.05
CA MET A 257 -11.38 26.07 -4.18
C MET A 257 -12.84 26.20 -4.63
N ARG A 258 -13.15 25.92 -5.90
CA ARG A 258 -14.53 25.98 -6.44
C ARG A 258 -15.41 24.84 -5.93
N ASN A 259 -14.81 23.72 -5.55
CA ASN A 259 -15.51 22.48 -5.26
C ASN A 259 -15.49 22.08 -3.77
N LEU A 260 -14.85 22.88 -2.90
CA LEU A 260 -14.75 22.59 -1.48
C LEU A 260 -15.98 23.13 -0.72
N SER A 261 -16.55 22.30 0.16
CA SER A 261 -17.54 22.77 1.12
C SER A 261 -16.87 23.59 2.24
N GLU A 262 -17.64 24.42 2.94
CA GLU A 262 -17.16 25.22 4.08
C GLU A 262 -16.61 24.35 5.22
N GLU A 263 -17.14 23.15 5.41
CA GLU A 263 -16.62 22.16 6.37
C GLU A 263 -15.27 21.57 5.96
N GLN A 264 -14.97 21.53 4.65
CA GLN A 264 -13.70 21.01 4.11
C GLN A 264 -12.64 22.09 3.94
N SER A 265 -13.05 23.34 3.73
CA SER A 265 -12.13 24.46 3.52
C SER A 265 -11.37 24.82 4.79
N LYS A 266 -12.00 24.73 5.97
CA LYS A 266 -11.37 25.09 7.24
C LYS A 266 -10.18 24.17 7.62
N PRO A 267 -10.30 22.83 7.64
CA PRO A 267 -9.16 21.95 7.91
C PRO A 267 -8.05 22.06 6.85
N LEU A 268 -8.42 22.31 5.59
CA LEU A 268 -7.45 22.54 4.53
C LEU A 268 -6.66 23.82 4.80
N ALA A 269 -7.33 24.91 5.13
CA ALA A 269 -6.69 26.18 5.38
C ALA A 269 -5.78 26.14 6.62
N GLU A 270 -6.20 25.44 7.68
CA GLU A 270 -5.35 25.14 8.85
C GLU A 270 -4.09 24.38 8.45
N CYS A 271 -4.22 23.31 7.66
CA CYS A 271 -3.07 22.54 7.18
C CYS A 271 -2.10 23.40 6.37
N LEU A 272 -2.60 24.18 5.41
CA LEU A 272 -1.79 25.04 4.54
C LEU A 272 -1.11 26.17 5.33
N PHE A 273 -1.74 26.66 6.40
CA PHE A 273 -1.17 27.66 7.29
C PHE A 273 0.09 27.13 7.96
N PHE A 274 0.03 25.93 8.56
CA PHE A 274 1.18 25.30 9.20
C PHE A 274 2.25 24.85 8.22
N MET A 275 1.88 24.46 6.99
CA MET A 275 2.85 24.22 5.93
C MET A 275 3.62 25.50 5.57
N GLY A 276 2.94 26.64 5.53
CA GLY A 276 3.55 27.95 5.36
C GLY A 276 4.53 28.27 6.50
N GLU A 277 4.10 28.15 7.76
CA GLU A 277 5.00 28.38 8.91
C GLU A 277 6.23 27.48 8.85
N PHE A 278 6.01 26.21 8.51
CA PHE A 278 7.09 25.24 8.38
C PHE A 278 8.08 25.63 7.28
N GLU A 279 7.60 26.07 6.11
CA GLU A 279 8.42 26.56 5.00
C GLU A 279 9.34 27.71 5.43
N ASN A 280 8.85 28.65 6.23
CA ASN A 280 9.64 29.79 6.71
C ASN A 280 10.52 29.47 7.92
N SER A 281 10.14 28.49 8.74
CA SER A 281 10.99 28.02 9.85
C SER A 281 12.26 27.28 9.39
N GLN A 282 12.43 27.03 8.08
CA GLN A 282 13.62 26.37 7.56
C GLN A 282 14.85 27.28 7.60
N PHE A 283 15.85 26.86 8.37
CA PHE A 283 17.14 27.57 8.49
C PHE A 283 18.05 27.44 7.26
N SER A 284 17.81 26.46 6.39
CA SER A 284 18.62 26.19 5.20
C SER A 284 17.90 26.65 3.94
N ASP A 285 18.54 27.51 3.14
CA ASP A 285 18.02 27.94 1.84
C ASP A 285 17.72 26.76 0.91
N THR A 286 18.50 25.67 1.01
CA THR A 286 18.27 24.45 0.23
C THR A 286 16.97 23.76 0.67
N ASN A 287 16.71 23.69 1.97
CA ASN A 287 15.49 23.08 2.51
C ASN A 287 14.28 23.97 2.23
N LYS A 288 14.43 25.28 2.36
CA LYS A 288 13.38 26.24 2.03
C LYS A 288 12.95 26.09 0.57
N LYS A 289 13.92 26.10 -0.37
CA LYS A 289 13.64 25.87 -1.80
C LYS A 289 13.01 24.51 -2.09
N LEU A 290 13.41 23.46 -1.36
CA LEU A 290 12.80 22.14 -1.50
C LEU A 290 11.31 22.18 -1.15
N ILE A 291 10.94 22.87 -0.07
CA ILE A 291 9.54 23.01 0.37
C ILE A 291 8.76 23.93 -0.55
N GLU A 292 9.36 25.03 -1.02
CA GLU A 292 8.75 25.91 -2.04
C GLU A 292 8.42 25.12 -3.32
N ASN A 293 9.35 24.28 -3.80
CA ASN A 293 9.12 23.41 -4.95
C ASN A 293 8.01 22.38 -4.68
N LEU A 294 7.98 21.80 -3.47
CA LEU A 294 6.93 20.87 -3.06
C LEU A 294 5.55 21.56 -3.11
N ARG A 295 5.43 22.78 -2.60
CA ARG A 295 4.21 23.59 -2.65
C ARG A 295 3.74 23.80 -4.09
N GLN A 296 4.66 24.16 -5.00
CA GLN A 296 4.35 24.37 -6.40
C GLN A 296 3.92 23.08 -7.12
N GLU A 297 4.60 21.96 -6.90
CA GLU A 297 4.27 20.66 -7.51
C GLU A 297 2.95 20.09 -6.99
N ILE A 298 2.68 20.22 -5.69
CA ILE A 298 1.38 19.85 -5.10
C ILE A 298 0.28 20.71 -5.72
N SER A 299 0.47 22.03 -5.75
CA SER A 299 -0.52 22.97 -6.31
C SER A 299 -0.82 22.64 -7.78
N ARG A 300 0.22 22.40 -8.59
CA ARG A 300 0.07 22.01 -10.00
C ARG A 300 -0.67 20.68 -10.16
N SER A 301 -0.34 19.68 -9.34
CA SER A 301 -0.99 18.37 -9.39
C SER A 301 -2.47 18.46 -9.05
N LEU A 302 -2.81 19.27 -8.04
CA LEU A 302 -4.19 19.54 -7.66
C LEU A 302 -4.92 20.35 -8.73
N TRP A 303 -4.25 21.29 -9.38
CA TRP A 303 -4.83 22.01 -10.51
C TRP A 303 -5.23 21.04 -11.62
N ILE A 304 -4.30 20.20 -12.10
CA ILE A 304 -4.55 19.21 -13.17
C ILE A 304 -5.69 18.24 -12.80
N LYS A 305 -5.82 17.89 -11.53
CA LYS A 305 -6.84 16.96 -11.06
C LYS A 305 -8.25 17.57 -11.01
N HIS A 306 -8.36 18.88 -10.81
CA HIS A 306 -9.62 19.57 -10.51
C HIS A 306 -10.07 20.58 -11.58
N ASP A 307 -9.23 20.84 -12.59
CA ASP A 307 -9.57 21.55 -13.83
C ASP A 307 -10.35 20.63 -14.80
#